data_AF-A0A1F3PZA1-F1
#
_entry.id   AF-A0A1F3PZA1-F1
#
_cell.length_a   1.000
_cell.length_b   1.000
_cell.length_c   1.000
_cell.angle_alpha   90.00
_cell.angle_beta   90.00
_cell.angle_gamma   90.00
#
_symmetry.space_group_name_H-M   'P 1'
#
loop_
_entity.id
_entity.type
_entity.pdbx_description
1 polymer ?
#
loop_
_entity_poly.entity_id
_entity_poly.type
_entity_poly.pdbx_seq_one_letter_code
_entity_poly.pdbx_strand_id
1 'polypeptide(L)'
;MNKTNYGALYNWYAVGTGKLCPTGWHVATDLEWTTLENFLITNGYNYDGTISGNKIAKSLAATIYWEASSISGAVGNTDYTANRNKTGFTALPGGYRSRLDNYFGDFGSYGTWWSSTEDGTIGAWSRTMAFNKSSLDTYSNNRKDGFSVRCVKN
;
A
#
# COMPACT_ATOMS: atom_id res chain seq x y z
N MET A 1 4.83 2.10 20.39
CA MET A 1 3.49 1.47 20.35
C MET A 1 2.67 2.17 19.30
N ASN A 2 2.37 1.46 18.20
CA ASN A 2 1.75 2.01 16.98
C ASN A 2 0.60 1.11 16.45
N LYS A 3 0.25 0.07 17.23
CA LYS A 3 -0.70 -0.96 16.80
C LYS A 3 -2.13 -0.44 16.72
N THR A 4 -2.48 0.55 17.53
CA THR A 4 -3.83 1.12 17.63
C THR A 4 -4.28 1.87 16.39
N ASN A 5 -3.34 2.50 15.65
CA ASN A 5 -3.70 3.35 14.51
C ASN A 5 -3.38 2.71 13.15
N TYR A 6 -2.28 1.94 13.04
CA TYR A 6 -1.82 1.40 11.75
C TYR A 6 -1.68 -0.13 11.72
N GLY A 7 -1.94 -0.81 12.83
CA GLY A 7 -1.80 -2.26 12.93
C GLY A 7 -0.35 -2.72 13.11
N ALA A 8 -0.10 -3.99 12.82
CA ALA A 8 1.23 -4.61 12.95
C ALA A 8 1.91 -4.70 11.59
N LEU A 9 3.24 -4.61 11.60
CA LEU A 9 4.08 -4.89 10.45
C LEU A 9 4.64 -6.31 10.56
N TYR A 10 4.56 -7.06 9.46
CA TYR A 10 4.95 -8.45 9.39
C TYR A 10 6.15 -8.59 8.46
N ASN A 11 7.06 -9.50 8.78
CA ASN A 11 8.01 -9.97 7.77
C ASN A 11 7.32 -10.90 6.78
N TRP A 12 7.93 -11.10 5.61
CA TRP A 12 7.31 -11.90 4.57
C TRP A 12 7.23 -13.38 4.97
N TYR A 13 8.13 -13.88 5.81
CA TYR A 13 8.03 -15.24 6.33
C TYR A 13 6.72 -15.49 7.08
N ALA A 14 6.20 -14.48 7.80
CA ALA A 14 4.87 -14.56 8.40
C ALA A 14 3.75 -14.60 7.34
N VAL A 15 3.88 -13.82 6.26
CA VAL A 15 2.96 -13.84 5.11
C VAL A 15 2.91 -15.22 4.47
N GLY A 16 4.06 -15.82 4.18
CA GLY A 16 4.20 -17.14 3.56
C GLY A 16 3.61 -18.29 4.38
N THR A 17 3.27 -18.09 5.66
CA THR A 17 2.56 -19.11 6.43
C THR A 17 1.10 -19.30 6.02
N GLY A 18 0.49 -18.31 5.35
CA GLY A 18 -0.94 -18.30 5.03
C GLY A 18 -1.85 -18.12 6.25
N LYS A 19 -1.31 -17.80 7.44
CA LYS A 19 -2.08 -17.73 8.70
C LYS A 19 -2.47 -16.32 9.12
N LEU A 20 -2.11 -15.30 8.34
CA LEU A 20 -2.39 -13.90 8.70
C LEU A 20 -3.83 -13.47 8.40
N CYS A 21 -4.50 -14.16 7.48
CA CYS A 21 -5.85 -13.83 7.04
C CYS A 21 -6.90 -14.76 7.65
N PRO A 22 -8.14 -14.28 7.86
CA PRO A 22 -9.26 -15.13 8.26
C PRO A 22 -9.52 -16.26 7.25
N THR A 23 -10.20 -17.32 7.67
CA THR A 23 -10.63 -18.40 6.77
C THR A 23 -11.45 -17.84 5.59
N GLY A 24 -11.12 -18.30 4.37
CA GLY A 24 -11.74 -17.81 3.13
C GLY A 24 -11.13 -16.51 2.58
N TRP A 25 -10.06 -16.02 3.22
CA TRP A 25 -9.27 -14.88 2.77
C TRP A 25 -7.80 -15.25 2.67
N HIS A 26 -7.05 -14.53 1.85
CA HIS A 26 -5.61 -14.69 1.71
C HIS A 26 -4.92 -13.34 1.52
N VAL A 27 -3.61 -13.29 1.71
CA VAL A 27 -2.83 -12.08 1.42
C VAL A 27 -2.73 -11.90 -0.09
N ALA A 28 -3.11 -10.72 -0.59
CA ALA A 28 -3.17 -10.46 -2.03
C ALA A 28 -1.85 -10.81 -2.73
N THR A 29 -1.96 -11.48 -3.87
CA THR A 29 -0.87 -11.76 -4.79
C THR A 29 -0.52 -10.52 -5.61
N ASP A 30 0.64 -10.55 -6.28
CA ASP A 30 1.08 -9.48 -7.17
C ASP A 30 0.13 -9.32 -8.38
N LEU A 31 -0.43 -10.45 -8.85
CA LEU A 31 -1.42 -10.46 -9.91
C LEU A 31 -2.72 -9.74 -9.49
N GLU A 32 -3.25 -10.03 -8.30
CA GLU A 32 -4.47 -9.39 -7.81
C GLU A 32 -4.29 -7.89 -7.56
N TRP A 33 -3.12 -7.49 -7.06
CA TRP A 33 -2.76 -6.08 -6.97
C TRP A 33 -2.72 -5.40 -8.33
N THR A 34 -2.13 -6.08 -9.33
CA THR A 34 -2.07 -5.59 -10.71
C THR A 34 -3.47 -5.49 -11.33
N THR A 35 -4.35 -6.46 -11.06
CA THR A 35 -5.76 -6.41 -11.47
C THR A 35 -6.48 -5.22 -10.85
N LEU A 36 -6.29 -4.97 -9.55
CA LEU A 36 -6.86 -3.80 -8.86
C LEU A 36 -6.36 -2.49 -9.48
N GLU A 37 -5.04 -2.35 -9.68
CA GLU A 37 -4.44 -1.15 -10.26
C GLU A 37 -5.04 -0.85 -11.65
N ASN A 38 -5.03 -1.85 -12.54
CA ASN A 38 -5.55 -1.71 -13.90
C ASN A 38 -7.04 -1.38 -13.91
N PHE A 39 -7.83 -2.04 -13.06
CA PHE A 39 -9.25 -1.75 -12.90
C PHE A 39 -9.46 -0.28 -12.49
N LEU A 40 -8.75 0.20 -11.49
CA LEU A 40 -8.91 1.57 -11.00
C LEU A 40 -8.50 2.61 -12.05
N ILE A 41 -7.36 2.41 -12.73
CA ILE A 41 -6.91 3.31 -13.80
C ILE A 41 -7.96 3.38 -14.91
N THR A 42 -8.36 2.24 -15.47
CA THR A 42 -9.30 2.19 -16.61
C THR A 42 -10.71 2.65 -16.28
N ASN A 43 -11.09 2.67 -14.99
CA ASN A 43 -12.41 3.12 -14.52
C ASN A 43 -12.38 4.55 -13.92
N GLY A 44 -11.34 5.35 -14.23
CA GLY A 44 -11.32 6.79 -13.91
C GLY A 44 -11.11 7.10 -12.43
N TYR A 45 -10.36 6.25 -11.71
CA TYR A 45 -9.97 6.50 -10.31
C TYR A 45 -8.66 7.27 -10.16
N ASN A 46 -8.00 7.63 -11.27
CA ASN A 46 -6.92 8.61 -11.22
C ASN A 46 -7.44 9.94 -10.66
N TYR A 47 -6.60 10.67 -9.93
CA TYR A 47 -7.01 11.94 -9.30
C TYR A 47 -7.48 12.99 -10.32
N ASP A 48 -6.95 12.95 -11.55
CA ASP A 48 -7.25 13.86 -12.66
C ASP A 48 -8.29 13.28 -13.65
N GLY A 49 -8.88 12.12 -13.34
CA GLY A 49 -9.88 11.46 -14.18
C GLY A 49 -9.33 10.81 -15.45
N THR A 50 -8.01 10.84 -15.68
CA THR A 50 -7.40 10.11 -16.80
C THR A 50 -7.59 8.61 -16.65
N ILE A 51 -7.64 7.89 -17.77
CA ILE A 51 -7.77 6.42 -17.81
C ILE A 51 -6.46 5.72 -18.19
N SER A 52 -5.34 6.43 -18.03
CA SER A 52 -4.00 5.95 -18.31
C SER A 52 -2.99 6.54 -17.33
N GLY A 53 -1.88 5.83 -17.13
CA GLY A 53 -0.89 6.17 -16.09
C GLY A 53 -1.39 5.84 -14.68
N ASN A 54 -0.45 5.44 -13.82
CA ASN A 54 -0.75 5.08 -12.43
C ASN A 54 -0.80 6.35 -11.57
N LYS A 55 -2.02 6.90 -11.40
CA LYS A 55 -2.30 8.10 -10.58
C LYS A 55 -3.42 7.84 -9.57
N ILE A 56 -3.58 6.58 -9.15
CA ILE A 56 -4.69 6.10 -8.33
C ILE A 56 -4.47 6.28 -6.82
N ALA A 57 -3.28 6.66 -6.37
CA ALA A 57 -2.93 6.63 -4.95
C ALA A 57 -3.89 7.46 -4.09
N LYS A 58 -4.32 8.64 -4.56
CA LYS A 58 -5.27 9.50 -3.83
C LYS A 58 -6.62 8.82 -3.61
N SER A 59 -7.08 7.99 -4.55
CA SER A 59 -8.36 7.27 -4.43
C SER A 59 -8.30 6.05 -3.52
N LEU A 60 -7.10 5.53 -3.27
CA LEU A 60 -6.85 4.46 -2.31
C LEU A 60 -6.61 5.00 -0.89
N ALA A 61 -5.97 6.16 -0.76
CA ALA A 61 -5.46 6.68 0.50
C ALA A 61 -6.54 6.92 1.56
N ALA A 62 -6.21 6.67 2.82
CA ALA A 62 -6.97 7.15 3.96
C ALA A 62 -7.06 8.69 3.94
N THR A 63 -8.12 9.24 4.53
CA THR A 63 -8.40 10.68 4.49
C THR A 63 -7.56 11.50 5.48
N ILE A 64 -6.96 10.83 6.46
CA ILE A 64 -6.14 11.38 7.55
C ILE A 64 -4.83 10.58 7.68
N TYR A 65 -3.94 11.06 8.54
CA TYR A 65 -2.62 10.49 8.88
C TYR A 65 -1.49 10.68 7.87
N TRP A 66 -1.77 10.86 6.58
CA TRP A 66 -0.74 11.17 5.61
C TRP A 66 -0.12 12.54 5.87
N GLU A 67 1.20 12.63 5.75
CA GLU A 67 1.91 13.90 5.81
C GLU A 67 1.47 14.85 4.69
N ALA A 68 1.58 16.16 4.94
CA ALA A 68 1.19 17.15 3.96
C ALA A 68 2.14 17.19 2.76
N SER A 69 1.59 17.35 1.56
CA SER A 69 2.37 17.57 0.34
C SER A 69 1.81 18.73 -0.47
N SER A 70 2.67 19.50 -1.13
CA SER A 70 2.30 20.55 -2.09
C SER A 70 2.24 20.04 -3.53
N ILE A 71 2.61 18.79 -3.80
CA ILE A 71 2.61 18.20 -5.14
C ILE A 71 1.17 17.92 -5.55
N SER A 72 0.74 18.44 -6.70
CA SER A 72 -0.64 18.24 -7.14
C SER A 72 -0.94 16.76 -7.40
N GLY A 73 -2.12 16.30 -6.95
CA GLY A 73 -2.55 14.92 -7.06
C GLY A 73 -1.89 13.94 -6.10
N ALA A 74 -0.86 14.37 -5.36
CA ALA A 74 -0.21 13.53 -4.36
C ALA A 74 -1.15 13.20 -3.20
N VAL A 75 -0.92 12.06 -2.55
CA VAL A 75 -1.73 11.57 -1.44
C VAL A 75 -1.88 12.60 -0.31
N GLY A 76 -0.78 13.24 0.07
CA GLY A 76 -0.68 14.24 1.13
C GLY A 76 -1.22 15.63 0.76
N ASN A 77 -1.57 15.87 -0.51
CA ASN A 77 -2.12 17.15 -0.95
C ASN A 77 -3.64 17.19 -0.72
N THR A 78 -4.15 18.35 -0.33
CA THR A 78 -5.58 18.64 -0.09
C THR A 78 -6.38 18.93 -1.36
N ASP A 79 -5.75 18.92 -2.55
CA ASP A 79 -6.43 18.99 -3.84
C ASP A 79 -7.25 17.72 -4.18
N TYR A 80 -8.14 17.84 -5.18
CA TYR A 80 -9.01 16.78 -5.68
C TYR A 80 -9.76 16.00 -4.58
N THR A 81 -10.44 16.71 -3.68
CA THR A 81 -11.10 16.13 -2.50
C THR A 81 -12.13 15.05 -2.82
N ALA A 82 -12.84 15.18 -3.94
CA ALA A 82 -13.80 14.16 -4.43
C ALA A 82 -13.13 12.82 -4.81
N ASN A 83 -11.82 12.83 -5.07
CA ASN A 83 -11.05 11.64 -5.40
C ASN A 83 -10.37 11.04 -4.17
N ARG A 84 -10.43 11.67 -2.99
CA ARG A 84 -9.78 11.17 -1.78
C ARG A 84 -10.55 9.97 -1.21
N ASN A 85 -9.86 8.83 -1.06
CA ASN A 85 -10.44 7.56 -0.60
C ASN A 85 -11.70 7.10 -1.39
N LYS A 86 -11.83 7.50 -2.67
CA LYS A 86 -13.01 7.22 -3.49
C LYS A 86 -13.31 5.72 -3.63
N THR A 87 -12.30 4.86 -3.47
CA THR A 87 -12.44 3.40 -3.54
C THR A 87 -12.96 2.77 -2.24
N GLY A 88 -12.90 3.49 -1.11
CA GLY A 88 -13.13 2.94 0.22
C GLY A 88 -11.97 2.09 0.77
N PHE A 89 -10.89 1.89 0.01
CA PHE A 89 -9.74 1.05 0.40
C PHE A 89 -9.07 1.52 1.70
N THR A 90 -9.03 2.84 1.93
CA THR A 90 -8.52 3.47 3.16
C THR A 90 -7.08 3.05 3.46
N ALA A 91 -6.15 3.28 2.53
CA ALA A 91 -4.73 2.98 2.67
C ALA A 91 -4.09 3.86 3.76
N LEU A 92 -3.69 3.24 4.86
CA LEU A 92 -3.06 3.92 6.00
C LEU A 92 -1.53 4.04 5.79
N PRO A 93 -0.92 5.17 6.18
CA PRO A 93 0.53 5.36 6.09
C PRO A 93 1.22 4.75 7.31
N GLY A 94 1.16 3.41 7.39
CA GLY A 94 1.68 2.62 8.50
C GLY A 94 3.20 2.48 8.55
N GLY A 95 3.93 3.18 7.69
CA GLY A 95 5.39 3.13 7.64
C GLY A 95 5.94 1.75 7.29
N TYR A 96 7.19 1.51 7.68
CA TYR A 96 7.83 0.21 7.50
C TYR A 96 8.86 -0.10 8.59
N ARG A 97 9.31 -1.36 8.62
CA ARG A 97 10.43 -1.83 9.42
C ARG A 97 11.57 -2.29 8.51
N SER A 98 12.75 -1.71 8.62
CA SER A 98 13.93 -2.11 7.84
C SER A 98 14.71 -3.25 8.53
N ARG A 99 15.16 -4.22 7.75
CA ARG A 99 16.03 -5.32 8.23
C ARG A 99 17.46 -4.91 8.58
N LEU A 100 17.95 -3.75 8.09
CA LEU A 100 19.37 -3.42 8.14
C LEU A 100 19.82 -2.81 9.47
N ASP A 101 18.92 -2.08 10.11
CA ASP A 101 19.24 -1.12 11.17
C ASP A 101 18.21 -1.11 12.31
N ASN A 102 17.32 -2.11 12.34
CA ASN A 102 16.17 -2.16 13.25
C ASN A 102 15.26 -0.92 13.17
N TYR A 103 15.37 -0.13 12.09
CA TYR A 103 14.55 1.04 11.90
C TYR A 103 13.08 0.64 11.76
N PHE A 104 12.22 1.42 12.42
CA PHE A 104 10.77 1.27 12.43
C PHE A 104 10.16 2.66 12.48
N GLY A 105 9.66 3.15 11.35
CA GLY A 105 9.33 4.57 11.20
C GLY A 105 8.62 4.91 9.89
N ASP A 106 8.70 6.18 9.53
CA ASP A 106 8.03 6.83 8.39
C ASP A 106 6.50 6.70 8.39
N PHE A 107 5.92 6.71 9.58
CA PHE A 107 4.48 6.85 9.75
C PHE A 107 4.02 8.19 9.19
N GLY A 108 2.97 8.17 8.39
CA GLY A 108 2.50 9.35 7.67
C GLY A 108 3.17 9.56 6.31
N SER A 109 4.44 9.18 6.14
CA SER A 109 5.16 9.36 4.89
C SER A 109 4.93 8.19 3.91
N TYR A 110 4.91 6.95 4.42
CA TYR A 110 4.74 5.75 3.61
C TYR A 110 3.65 4.82 4.12
N GLY A 111 2.97 4.15 3.18
CA GLY A 111 2.17 2.97 3.43
C GLY A 111 2.66 1.85 2.52
N THR A 112 3.13 0.75 3.10
CA THR A 112 3.66 -0.39 2.34
C THR A 112 2.93 -1.67 2.75
N TRP A 113 2.52 -2.46 1.76
CA TRP A 113 1.82 -3.72 1.93
C TRP A 113 2.53 -4.85 1.21
N TRP A 114 2.71 -5.98 1.89
CA TRP A 114 3.21 -7.19 1.26
C TRP A 114 2.23 -7.74 0.22
N SER A 115 2.79 -8.27 -0.86
CA SER A 115 2.17 -9.31 -1.68
C SER A 115 2.54 -10.70 -1.13
N SER A 116 1.70 -11.70 -1.34
CA SER A 116 2.04 -13.12 -1.12
C SER A 116 2.89 -13.73 -2.25
N THR A 117 3.24 -12.94 -3.27
CA THR A 117 4.09 -13.39 -4.38
C THR A 117 5.57 -13.17 -4.07
N GLU A 118 6.33 -14.26 -4.13
CA GLU A 118 7.79 -14.27 -4.00
C GLU A 118 8.50 -13.60 -5.19
N ASP A 119 9.68 -13.03 -4.94
CA ASP A 119 10.60 -12.57 -5.98
C ASP A 119 12.01 -13.11 -5.73
N GLY A 120 12.43 -14.05 -6.58
CA GLY A 120 13.68 -14.78 -6.39
C GLY A 120 13.75 -15.48 -5.03
N THR A 121 14.96 -15.63 -4.47
CA THR A 121 15.19 -16.41 -3.23
C THR A 121 15.16 -15.57 -1.95
N ILE A 122 15.37 -14.26 -2.06
CA ILE A 122 15.49 -13.35 -0.90
C ILE A 122 14.43 -12.25 -0.89
N GLY A 123 13.71 -12.06 -2.00
CA GLY A 123 12.77 -10.98 -2.21
C GLY A 123 11.32 -11.44 -2.21
N ALA A 124 10.42 -10.49 -2.06
CA ALA A 124 9.00 -10.62 -2.33
C ALA A 124 8.43 -9.28 -2.79
N TRP A 125 7.34 -9.33 -3.56
CA TRP A 125 6.70 -8.13 -4.06
C TRP A 125 5.95 -7.37 -2.96
N SER A 126 5.91 -6.06 -3.09
CA SER A 126 5.09 -5.19 -2.23
C SER A 126 4.48 -4.04 -3.03
N ARG A 127 3.43 -3.45 -2.49
CA ARG A 127 2.85 -2.18 -2.97
C ARG A 127 3.14 -1.06 -1.98
N THR A 128 3.57 0.07 -2.49
CA THR A 128 3.96 1.24 -1.68
C THR A 128 3.28 2.49 -2.17
N MET A 129 2.78 3.29 -1.24
CA MET A 129 2.32 4.66 -1.47
C MET A 129 3.17 5.61 -0.63
N ALA A 130 3.47 6.78 -1.19
CA ALA A 130 4.16 7.86 -0.49
C ALA A 130 3.29 9.12 -0.44
N PHE A 131 3.38 9.88 0.64
CA PHE A 131 2.61 11.11 0.84
C PHE A 131 2.78 12.13 -0.30
N ASN A 132 3.94 12.13 -0.95
CA ASN A 132 4.31 13.06 -2.01
C ASN A 132 4.20 12.46 -3.43
N LYS A 133 3.55 11.31 -3.59
CA LYS A 133 3.33 10.63 -4.87
C LYS A 133 1.84 10.44 -5.14
N SER A 134 1.50 10.27 -6.42
CA SER A 134 0.15 9.97 -6.90
C SER A 134 -0.02 8.52 -7.37
N SER A 135 1.06 7.74 -7.40
CA SER A 135 1.10 6.35 -7.86
C SER A 135 1.06 5.32 -6.71
N LEU A 136 0.53 4.14 -7.01
CA LEU A 136 0.73 2.93 -6.21
C LEU A 136 1.93 2.18 -6.79
N ASP A 137 3.10 2.32 -6.18
CA ASP A 137 4.34 1.79 -6.74
C ASP A 137 4.57 0.31 -6.35
N THR A 138 5.21 -0.44 -7.24
CA THR A 138 5.58 -1.85 -7.00
C THR A 138 7.08 -1.96 -6.76
N TYR A 139 7.45 -2.69 -5.71
CA TYR A 139 8.85 -2.93 -5.35
C TYR A 139 9.09 -4.40 -5.01
N SER A 140 10.30 -4.87 -5.31
CA SER A 140 10.84 -6.09 -4.72
C SER A 140 11.63 -5.73 -3.46
N ASN A 141 11.21 -6.29 -2.33
CA ASN A 141 11.79 -6.00 -1.03
C ASN A 141 12.27 -7.27 -0.34
N ASN A 142 13.23 -7.13 0.57
CA ASN A 142 13.78 -8.29 1.23
C ASN A 142 12.75 -8.90 2.18
N ARG A 143 12.61 -10.23 2.17
CA ARG A 143 11.61 -10.96 2.99
C ARG A 143 11.76 -10.72 4.50
N LYS A 144 12.91 -10.20 4.95
CA LYS A 144 13.14 -9.83 6.35
C LYS A 144 12.55 -8.48 6.72
N ASP A 145 12.28 -7.57 5.77
CA ASP A 145 11.65 -6.27 6.06
C ASP A 145 10.24 -6.44 6.61
N GLY A 146 9.70 -5.44 7.30
CA GLY A 146 8.38 -5.49 7.92
C GLY A 146 7.41 -4.51 7.26
N PHE A 147 6.31 -5.01 6.71
CA PHE A 147 5.27 -4.19 6.08
C PHE A 147 3.87 -4.62 6.54
N SER A 148 2.87 -3.79 6.22
CA SER A 148 1.47 -4.10 6.48
C SER A 148 1.00 -5.26 5.58
N VAL A 149 -0.14 -5.83 5.91
CA VAL A 149 -0.78 -6.90 5.12
C VAL A 149 -2.23 -6.52 4.88
N ARG A 150 -2.73 -6.81 3.68
CA ARG A 150 -4.16 -6.80 3.39
C ARG A 150 -4.61 -8.15 2.87
N CYS A 151 -5.75 -8.57 3.40
CA CYS A 151 -6.41 -9.80 3.00
C CYS A 151 -7.46 -9.50 1.93
N VAL A 152 -7.53 -10.34 0.92
CA VAL A 152 -8.56 -10.38 -0.12
C VAL A 152 -9.33 -11.68 0.00
N LYS A 153 -10.62 -11.65 -0.35
CA LYS A 153 -11.49 -12.82 -0.26
C LYS A 153 -11.23 -13.73 -1.46
N ASN A 154 -11.20 -15.04 -1.22
CA ASN A 154 -11.07 -16.05 -2.27
C ASN A 154 -12.27 -16.07 -3.21
#